data_AF-A0A538RW93-F1
#
_entry.id   AF-A0A538RW93-F1
#
_cell.length_a   1.000
_cell.length_b   1.000
_cell.length_c   1.000
_cell.angle_alpha   90.00
_cell.angle_beta   90.00
_cell.angle_gamma   90.00
#
_symmetry.space_group_name_H-M   'P 1'
#
loop_
_entity.id
_entity.type
_entity.pdbx_description
1 polymer ?
#
loop_
_entity_poly.entity_id
_entity_poly.type
_entity_poly.pdbx_seq_one_letter_code
_entity_poly.pdbx_strand_id
1 'polypeptide(L)' 'MRPIYLDYNATTPLDPAVIEAMQVYLREHFGNPSSSHAYGKAAHDAVDQARGQVAGLLGAARLLSMVTGAL' A
#
# COMPACT_ATOMS: atom_id res chain seq x y z
N MET A 1 -18.71 -29.04 -4.75
CA MET A 1 -18.52 -28.37 -3.45
C MET A 1 -17.55 -27.21 -3.64
N ARG A 2 -17.80 -26.06 -3.02
CA ARG A 2 -16.83 -24.95 -2.99
C ARG A 2 -15.79 -25.23 -1.89
N PRO A 3 -14.49 -24.98 -2.14
CA PRO A 3 -13.48 -25.09 -1.10
C PRO A 3 -13.75 -24.08 0.03
N ILE A 4 -13.41 -24.45 1.26
CA ILE A 4 -13.46 -23.57 2.44
C ILE A 4 -12.01 -23.24 2.81
N TYR A 5 -11.67 -21.95 2.84
CA TYR A 5 -10.34 -21.47 3.21
C TYR A 5 -10.26 -21.26 4.72
N LEU A 6 -9.39 -22.01 5.40
CA LEU A 6 -9.23 -21.96 6.86
C LEU A 6 -7.81 -21.55 7.29
N ASP A 7 -6.97 -21.09 6.36
CA ASP A 7 -5.55 -20.79 6.60
C ASP A 7 -5.25 -19.28 6.61
N TYR A 8 -6.07 -18.51 7.33
CA TYR A 8 -5.91 -17.05 7.45
C TYR A 8 -4.65 -16.60 8.22
N ASN A 9 -3.95 -17.54 8.87
CA ASN A 9 -2.68 -17.26 9.55
C ASN A 9 -1.49 -17.29 8.58
N ALA A 10 -1.58 -18.01 7.46
CA ALA A 10 -0.54 -18.02 6.43
C ALA A 10 -0.64 -16.80 5.50
N THR A 11 -1.84 -16.48 5.02
CA THR A 11 -2.12 -15.28 4.23
C THR A 11 -3.62 -15.03 4.19
N THR A 12 -4.02 -13.87 3.67
CA THR A 12 -5.42 -13.46 3.59
C THR A 12 -5.75 -12.93 2.19
N PRO A 13 -6.95 -13.23 1.64
CA PRO A 13 -7.43 -12.54 0.46
C PRO A 13 -7.43 -11.02 0.68
N LEU A 14 -7.04 -10.24 -0.33
CA LEU A 14 -7.11 -8.79 -0.26
C LEU A 14 -8.57 -8.33 -0.15
N ASP A 15 -8.81 -7.32 0.68
CA ASP A 15 -10.09 -6.63 0.74
C ASP A 15 -10.40 -5.97 -0.62
N PRO A 16 -11.63 -6.06 -1.15
CA PRO A 16 -12.01 -5.40 -2.40
C PRO A 16 -11.67 -3.90 -2.45
N ALA A 17 -11.83 -3.18 -1.34
CA ALA A 17 -11.50 -1.76 -1.25
C ALA A 17 -9.99 -1.51 -1.37
N VAL A 18 -9.16 -2.43 -0.88
CA VAL A 18 -7.70 -2.37 -1.04
C VAL A 18 -7.33 -2.57 -2.52
N ILE A 19 -7.96 -3.54 -3.19
CA ILE A 19 -7.74 -3.78 -4.62
C ILE A 19 -8.10 -2.52 -5.44
N GLU A 20 -9.26 -1.92 -5.16
CA GLU A 20 -9.71 -0.70 -5.83
C GLU A 20 -8.73 0.45 -5.63
N ALA A 21 -8.30 0.70 -4.39
CA ALA A 21 -7.32 1.73 -4.08
C ALA A 21 -5.95 1.51 -4.77
N MET A 22 -5.54 0.24 -4.94
CA MET A 22 -4.26 -0.10 -5.58
C MET A 22 -4.30 0.04 -7.11
N GLN A 23 -5.45 -0.15 -7.77
CA GLN A 23 -5.52 -0.23 -9.24
C GLN A 23 -4.95 1.00 -9.95
N VAL A 24 -5.19 2.20 -9.43
CA VAL A 24 -4.69 3.45 -10.04
C VAL A 24 -3.16 3.50 -10.06
N TYR A 25 -2.50 3.00 -9.02
CA TYR A 25 -1.03 2.96 -8.92
C TYR A 25 -0.40 1.86 -9.76
N LEU A 26 -1.18 0.84 -10.14
CA LEU A 26 -0.72 -0.20 -11.07
C LEU A 26 -0.87 0.19 -12.54
N ARG A 27 -1.78 1.13 -12.87
CA ARG A 27 -2.10 1.49 -14.27
C ARG A 27 -1.64 2.89 -14.67
N GLU A 28 -1.87 3.89 -13.82
CA GLU A 28 -1.75 5.31 -14.16
C GLU A 28 -0.63 5.99 -13.39
N HIS A 29 -0.48 5.67 -12.10
CA HIS A 29 0.51 6.27 -11.20
C HIS A 29 1.66 5.29 -10.89
N PHE A 30 2.16 4.62 -11.93
CA PHE A 30 3.18 3.57 -11.86
C PHE A 30 4.62 4.08 -11.66
N GLY A 31 4.82 5.38 -11.51
CA GLY A 31 6.16 5.95 -11.43
C GLY A 31 6.86 5.58 -10.12
N ASN A 32 8.19 5.55 -10.16
CA ASN A 32 8.99 5.30 -8.97
C ASN A 32 8.84 6.48 -7.98
N PRO A 33 8.41 6.27 -6.72
CA PRO A 33 8.26 7.33 -5.72
C PRO A 33 9.58 8.03 -5.36
N SER A 34 10.74 7.44 -5.65
CA SER A 34 12.04 8.10 -5.44
C SER A 34 12.44 9.05 -6.59
N SER A 35 11.70 9.06 -7.70
CA SER A 35 11.98 9.93 -8.83
C SER A 35 11.41 11.33 -8.61
N SER A 36 12.20 12.37 -8.89
CA SER A 36 11.78 13.77 -8.77
C SER A 36 10.93 14.29 -9.95
N HIS A 37 10.84 13.53 -11.04
CA HIS A 37 10.06 13.90 -12.22
C HIS A 37 8.56 13.66 -12.03
N ALA A 38 7.73 14.23 -12.93
CA ALA A 38 6.27 14.22 -12.85
C ALA A 38 5.65 12.84 -12.54
N TYR A 39 6.13 11.76 -13.18
CA TYR A 39 5.59 10.41 -12.94
C TYR A 39 5.84 9.86 -11.52
N GLY A 40 6.88 10.32 -10.80
CA GLY A 40 7.18 9.85 -9.45
C GLY A 40 6.37 10.56 -8.36
N LYS A 41 5.88 11.77 -8.64
CA LYS A 41 5.21 12.61 -7.64
C LYS A 41 3.95 11.98 -7.06
N ALA A 42 3.07 11.44 -7.92
CA ALA A 42 1.82 10.81 -7.47
C ALA A 42 2.08 9.57 -6.60
N ALA A 43 3.05 8.74 -6.97
CA ALA A 43 3.45 7.56 -6.20
C ALA A 43 4.10 7.95 -4.86
N HIS A 44 4.95 8.99 -4.86
CA HIS A 44 5.55 9.52 -3.64
C HIS A 44 4.47 9.95 -2.65
N ASP A 45 3.56 10.83 -3.08
CA ASP A 45 2.51 11.40 -2.23
C ASP A 45 1.62 10.28 -1.64
N ALA A 46 1.33 9.23 -2.42
CA ALA A 46 0.56 8.07 -1.97
C ALA A 46 1.29 7.22 -0.91
N VAL A 47 2.57 6.91 -1.11
CA VAL A 47 3.39 6.19 -0.13
C VAL A 47 3.46 6.96 1.18
N ASP A 48 3.61 8.28 1.08
CA ASP A 48 3.70 9.19 2.22
C ASP A 48 2.39 9.27 3.01
N GLN A 49 1.25 9.29 2.32
CA GLN A 49 -0.06 9.19 2.93
C GLN A 49 -0.25 7.85 3.64
N ALA A 50 0.09 6.74 2.99
CA ALA A 50 -0.02 5.39 3.56
C ALA A 50 0.81 5.24 4.84
N ARG A 51 2.05 5.77 4.86
CA ARG A 51 2.88 5.83 6.06
C ARG A 51 2.21 6.63 7.18
N GLY A 52 1.62 7.77 6.86
CA GLY A 52 0.86 8.57 7.84
C GLY A 52 -0.32 7.82 8.45
N GLN A 53 -1.07 7.07 7.63
CA GLN A 53 -2.20 6.26 8.09
C GLN A 53 -1.75 5.13 9.03
N VAL A 54 -0.71 4.38 8.65
CA VAL A 54 -0.15 3.31 9.49
C VAL A 54 0.41 3.86 10.79
N ALA A 55 1.16 4.96 10.73
CA ALA A 55 1.69 5.61 11.93
C ALA A 55 0.57 6.08 12.87
N GLY A 56 -0.50 6.67 12.33
CA GLY A 56 -1.67 7.08 13.11
C GLY A 56 -2.40 5.92 13.79
N LEU A 57 -2.56 4.79 13.09
CA LEU A 57 -3.15 3.57 13.66
C LEU A 57 -2.29 2.98 14.79
N LEU A 58 -0.98 3.08 14.69
CA LEU A 58 -0.03 2.56 15.68
C LEU A 58 0.30 3.55 16.80
N GLY A 59 -0.19 4.80 16.74
CA GLY A 59 0.23 5.86 17.65
C GLY A 59 1.72 6.23 17.53
N ALA A 60 2.34 5.94 16.38
CA ALA A 60 3.75 6.19 16.10
C ALA A 60 3.96 7.51 15.36
N ALA A 61 5.18 8.04 15.39
CA ALA A 61 5.54 9.18 14.55
C ALA A 61 5.71 8.74 13.08
N ARG A 62 5.20 9.55 12.14
CA ARG A 62 5.27 9.31 10.68
C ARG A 62 6.67 9.02 10.16
N LEU A 63 7.70 9.60 10.77
CA LEU A 63 9.09 9.42 10.34
C LEU A 63 9.65 8.02 10.68
N LEU A 64 9.05 7.34 11.65
CA LEU A 64 9.49 6.03 12.15
C LEU A 64 8.79 4.85 11.47
N SER A 65 7.76 5.09 10.64
CA SER A 65 7.05 4.03 9.92
C SER A 65 7.84 3.59 8.67
N MET A 66 8.77 2.65 8.85
CA MET A 66 9.41 1.94 7.75
C MET A 66 8.42 0.99 7.10
N VAL A 67 8.26 1.10 5.78
CA VAL A 67 7.52 0.10 4.98
C VAL A 67 8.56 -0.87 4.43
N THR A 68 8.48 -2.12 4.86
CA THR A 68 9.31 -3.22 4.36
C THR A 68 8.45 -4.18 3.55
N GLY A 69 8.84 -4.41 2.30
CA GLY A 69 8.06 -5.17 1.32
C GLY A 69 7.40 -4.26 0.29
N ALA A 70 8.10 -4.08 -0.84
CA ALA A 70 7.45 -3.77 -2.11
C ALA A 70 7.38 -5.10 -2.88
N LEU A 71 6.30 -5.32 -3.62
CA LEU A 71 6.23 -6.41 -4.60
C LEU A 71 7.46 -6.39 -5.52
#